data_AF-A0AB34KL65-F1
#
_entry.id   AF-A0AB34KL65-F1
#
_cell.length_a   1.000
_cell.length_b   1.000
_cell.length_c   1.000
_cell.angle_alpha   90.00
_cell.angle_beta   90.00
_cell.angle_gamma   90.00
#
_symmetry.space_group_name_H-M   'P 1'
#
loop_
_entity.id
_entity.type
_entity.pdbx_description
1 polymer ?
#
loop_
_entity_poly.entity_id
_entity_poly.type
_entity_poly.pdbx_seq_one_letter_code
_entity_poly.pdbx_strand_id
1 'polypeptide(L)'
;MGPSNEATEKHTLVLVDQHAASERVILETLLTDLSTPVDPTSPAASFRSNTNSRSEISTNLLEQPIVFEVSAEESTLFLSHAGHFAQHGILYDLHIIKRTRQHHSVAVRTLPPGIAERCRLFPKLLIDLLRSEVWSRVEAGKQSAPKTSAADRNNESTHPWLERLGSCPKGLLDMLNSRACRSAVMFNDELSPAECQDLLQQLADCAFPFMCAHGRVSMVPIGEIEGCGVEGMTRGAGGLLQQRRQSAGEESFVNAFRSWRERVTAGDKDDDVT
;
A
#
# COMPACT_ATOMS: atom_id res chain seq x y z
N MET A 1 -48.73 21.62 21.43
CA MET A 1 -47.34 22.00 21.14
C MET A 1 -46.45 21.16 22.05
N GLY A 2 -45.95 20.03 21.53
CA GLY A 2 -44.98 19.22 22.27
C GLY A 2 -43.59 19.86 22.16
N PRO A 3 -42.69 19.65 23.14
CA PRO A 3 -41.34 20.17 23.04
C PRO A 3 -40.66 19.48 21.85
N SER A 4 -40.21 20.30 20.91
CA SER A 4 -39.29 19.89 19.86
C SER A 4 -38.03 19.35 20.53
N ASN A 5 -37.81 18.05 20.38
CA ASN A 5 -36.62 17.35 20.84
C ASN A 5 -35.46 17.80 19.94
N GLU A 6 -34.82 18.93 20.25
CA GLU A 6 -33.55 19.31 19.64
C GLU A 6 -32.54 18.23 20.02
N ALA A 7 -32.21 17.37 19.06
CA ALA A 7 -31.13 16.41 19.22
C ALA A 7 -29.84 17.21 19.46
N THR A 8 -29.29 17.12 20.67
CA THR A 8 -28.00 17.73 20.98
C THR A 8 -26.95 17.12 20.06
N GLU A 9 -26.31 17.95 19.23
CA GLU A 9 -25.22 17.51 18.38
C GLU A 9 -24.05 17.08 19.26
N LYS A 10 -23.71 15.80 19.17
CA LYS A 10 -22.56 15.21 19.85
C LYS A 10 -21.37 15.26 18.91
N HIS A 11 -20.30 15.93 19.31
CA HIS A 11 -19.04 15.96 18.57
C HIS A 11 -18.03 15.00 19.19
N THR A 12 -17.42 14.15 18.38
CA THR A 12 -16.33 13.29 18.85
C THR A 12 -15.00 14.02 18.71
N LEU A 13 -14.21 14.05 19.79
CA LEU A 13 -12.83 14.52 19.77
C LEU A 13 -11.91 13.33 19.46
N VAL A 14 -11.09 13.47 18.42
CA VAL A 14 -10.17 12.42 17.95
C VAL A 14 -8.75 12.96 17.98
N LEU A 15 -7.83 12.18 18.54
CA LEU A 15 -6.39 12.43 18.47
C LEU A 15 -5.83 11.64 17.29
N VAL A 16 -5.02 12.29 16.45
CA VAL A 16 -4.42 11.69 15.25
C VAL A 16 -2.90 11.86 15.32
N ASP A 17 -2.17 10.78 15.11
CA ASP A 17 -0.72 10.82 14.93
C ASP A 17 -0.42 11.26 13.49
N GLN A 18 0.12 12.48 13.34
CA GLN A 18 0.40 13.10 12.04
C GLN A 18 1.35 12.26 11.18
N HIS A 19 2.35 11.63 11.80
CA HIS A 19 3.35 10.84 11.09
C HIS A 19 2.71 9.54 10.60
N ALA A 20 1.99 8.84 11.49
CA ALA A 20 1.29 7.61 11.15
C ALA A 20 0.23 7.80 10.05
N ALA A 21 -0.54 8.89 10.12
CA ALA A 21 -1.53 9.25 9.11
C ALA A 21 -0.88 9.53 7.76
N SER A 22 0.16 10.38 7.74
CA SER A 22 0.89 10.72 6.51
C SER A 22 1.55 9.49 5.88
N GLU A 23 2.18 8.64 6.70
CA GLU A 23 2.78 7.38 6.24
C GLU A 23 1.75 6.46 5.57
N ARG A 24 0.56 6.31 6.16
CA ARG A 24 -0.52 5.49 5.61
C ARG A 24 -1.00 6.01 4.26
N VAL A 25 -1.26 7.31 4.16
CA VAL A 25 -1.68 7.96 2.90
C VAL A 25 -0.65 7.74 1.80
N ILE A 26 0.64 7.95 2.10
CA ILE A 26 1.73 7.77 1.12
C ILE A 26 1.84 6.29 0.71
N LEU A 27 1.77 5.36 1.66
CA LEU A 27 1.85 3.93 1.34
C LEU A 27 0.74 3.49 0.40
N GLU A 28 -0.52 3.84 0.69
CA GLU A 28 -1.64 3.39 -0.14
C GLU A 28 -1.63 4.04 -1.52
N THR A 29 -1.11 5.27 -1.62
CA THR A 29 -0.82 5.90 -2.91
C THR A 29 0.21 5.07 -3.69
N LEU A 30 1.32 4.69 -3.07
CA LEU A 30 2.36 3.86 -3.70
C LEU A 30 1.84 2.46 -4.10
N LEU A 31 0.94 1.87 -3.31
CA LEU A 31 0.33 0.57 -3.61
C LEU A 31 -0.68 0.68 -4.76
N THR A 32 -1.41 1.79 -4.82
CA THR A 32 -2.27 2.12 -5.96
C THR A 32 -1.43 2.25 -7.23
N ASP A 33 -0.31 2.97 -7.18
CA ASP A 33 0.63 3.09 -8.30
C ASP A 33 1.20 1.75 -8.74
N LEU A 34 1.48 0.83 -7.80
CA LEU A 34 1.91 -0.54 -8.08
C LEU A 34 0.84 -1.37 -8.81
N SER A 35 -0.41 -0.91 -8.80
CA SER A 35 -1.53 -1.60 -9.42
C SER A 35 -2.03 -0.92 -10.69
N THR A 36 -1.55 0.28 -10.97
CA THR A 36 -1.90 1.07 -12.16
C THR A 36 -1.58 0.29 -13.44
N PRO A 37 -2.57 0.11 -14.33
CA PRO A 37 -2.35 -0.54 -15.62
C PRO A 37 -1.25 0.14 -16.43
N VAL A 38 -0.52 -0.63 -17.23
CA VAL A 38 0.50 -0.09 -18.12
C VAL A 38 -0.12 0.82 -19.17
N ASP A 39 0.45 2.01 -19.35
CA ASP A 39 0.10 2.92 -20.45
C ASP A 39 0.58 2.32 -21.79
N PRO A 40 -0.31 2.01 -22.76
CA PRO A 40 0.08 1.43 -24.05
C PRO A 40 1.10 2.26 -24.85
N THR A 41 1.20 3.56 -24.57
CA THR A 41 2.16 4.47 -25.23
C THR A 41 3.54 4.51 -24.56
N SER A 42 3.66 3.96 -23.34
CA SER A 42 4.93 3.90 -22.62
C SER A 42 5.91 2.95 -23.29
N PRO A 43 7.21 3.28 -23.36
CA PRO A 43 8.25 2.36 -23.86
C PRO A 43 8.21 0.98 -23.18
N ALA A 44 7.88 0.95 -21.89
CA ALA A 44 7.80 -0.27 -21.11
C ALA A 44 6.65 -1.20 -21.52
N ALA A 45 5.56 -0.69 -22.12
CA ALA A 45 4.42 -1.50 -22.56
C ALA A 45 4.77 -2.47 -23.69
N SER A 46 5.70 -2.06 -24.56
CA SER A 46 6.19 -2.87 -25.66
C SER A 46 7.26 -3.87 -25.23
N PHE A 47 7.86 -3.67 -24.05
CA PHE A 47 8.98 -4.47 -23.58
C PHE A 47 8.52 -5.90 -23.23
N ARG A 48 9.26 -6.87 -23.77
CA ARG A 48 9.06 -8.30 -23.52
C ARG A 48 10.41 -8.89 -23.14
N SER A 49 10.48 -9.52 -21.97
CA SER A 49 11.70 -10.19 -21.54
C SER A 49 11.96 -11.45 -22.36
N ASN A 50 13.20 -11.92 -22.37
CA ASN A 50 13.56 -13.20 -22.99
C ASN A 50 13.02 -14.43 -22.24
N THR A 51 12.50 -14.24 -21.03
CA THR A 51 11.71 -15.24 -20.28
C THR A 51 10.27 -15.33 -20.76
N ASN A 52 9.92 -14.63 -21.84
CA ASN A 52 8.59 -14.58 -22.43
C ASN A 52 7.53 -14.01 -21.47
N SER A 53 7.92 -13.07 -20.60
CA SER A 53 7.01 -12.32 -19.72
C SER A 53 6.78 -10.87 -20.19
N ARG A 54 5.66 -10.30 -19.76
CA ARG A 54 5.29 -8.88 -19.91
C ARG A 54 4.64 -8.38 -18.62
N SER A 55 4.79 -7.10 -18.31
CA SER A 55 4.10 -6.46 -17.19
C SER A 55 2.77 -5.90 -17.67
N GLU A 56 1.71 -6.13 -16.89
CA GLU A 56 0.40 -5.51 -17.10
C GLU A 56 0.27 -4.19 -16.33
N ILE A 57 1.23 -3.90 -15.46
CA ILE A 57 1.29 -2.67 -14.66
C ILE A 57 2.33 -1.69 -15.19
N SER A 58 2.15 -0.43 -14.81
CA SER A 58 3.10 0.65 -15.06
C SER A 58 4.46 0.33 -14.46
N THR A 59 5.50 0.46 -15.28
CA THR A 59 6.90 0.16 -14.91
C THR A 59 7.85 1.13 -15.58
N ASN A 60 9.00 1.34 -14.93
CA ASN A 60 10.10 2.11 -15.48
C ASN A 60 11.08 1.17 -16.17
N LEU A 61 11.32 1.41 -17.46
CA LEU A 61 12.41 0.78 -18.20
C LEU A 61 13.74 1.39 -17.75
N LEU A 62 14.68 0.55 -17.32
CA LEU A 62 15.99 0.98 -16.85
C LEU A 62 16.91 1.28 -18.04
N GLU A 63 17.49 2.47 -18.08
CA GLU A 63 18.52 2.83 -19.08
C GLU A 63 19.74 1.91 -18.97
N GLN A 64 20.15 1.61 -17.74
CA GLN A 64 21.22 0.66 -17.42
C GLN A 64 20.62 -0.52 -16.66
N PRO A 65 20.61 -1.73 -17.25
CA PRO A 65 20.12 -2.92 -16.58
C PRO A 65 20.93 -3.24 -15.33
N ILE A 66 20.25 -3.69 -14.28
CA ILE A 66 20.93 -4.21 -13.09
C ILE A 66 21.25 -5.67 -13.34
N VAL A 67 22.54 -5.97 -13.52
CA VAL A 67 23.02 -7.32 -13.86
C VAL A 67 23.73 -7.96 -12.68
N PHE A 68 23.42 -9.22 -12.41
CA PHE A 68 24.10 -10.03 -11.40
C PHE A 68 24.23 -11.49 -11.82
N GLU A 69 25.24 -12.17 -11.28
CA GLU A 69 25.50 -13.58 -11.56
C GLU A 69 24.68 -14.49 -10.63
N VAL A 70 24.23 -15.61 -11.19
CA VAL A 70 23.44 -16.63 -10.50
C VAL A 70 23.92 -18.03 -10.88
N SER A 71 23.68 -19.01 -10.00
CA SER A 71 23.94 -20.42 -10.31
C SER A 71 22.96 -20.96 -11.37
N ALA A 72 23.24 -22.14 -11.91
CA ALA A 72 22.30 -22.82 -12.83
C ALA A 72 20.96 -23.16 -12.15
N GLU A 73 20.99 -23.50 -10.85
CA GLU A 73 19.80 -23.77 -10.05
C GLU A 73 18.97 -22.49 -9.87
N GLU A 74 19.60 -21.40 -9.41
CA GLU A 74 18.94 -20.10 -9.28
C GLU A 74 18.36 -19.64 -10.63
N SER A 75 19.09 -19.80 -11.74
CA SER A 75 18.60 -19.44 -13.06
C SER A 75 17.33 -20.20 -13.45
N THR A 76 17.22 -21.47 -13.08
CA THR A 76 16.02 -22.28 -13.33
C THR A 76 14.85 -21.79 -12.49
N LEU A 77 15.12 -21.45 -11.23
CA LEU A 77 14.11 -20.90 -10.33
C LEU A 77 13.61 -19.53 -10.80
N PHE A 78 14.51 -18.64 -11.25
CA PHE A 78 14.13 -17.38 -11.89
C PHE A 78 13.25 -17.62 -13.12
N LEU A 79 13.64 -18.53 -14.02
CA LEU A 79 12.83 -18.85 -15.19
C LEU A 79 11.40 -19.30 -14.80
N SER A 80 11.27 -20.17 -13.79
CA SER A 80 9.96 -20.67 -13.34
C SER A 80 9.07 -19.60 -12.70
N HIS A 81 9.65 -18.58 -12.05
CA HIS A 81 8.92 -17.52 -11.35
C HIS A 81 8.88 -16.20 -12.13
N ALA A 82 9.33 -16.16 -13.39
CA ALA A 82 9.35 -14.95 -14.20
C ALA A 82 7.96 -14.30 -14.35
N GLY A 83 6.90 -15.10 -14.47
CA GLY A 83 5.52 -14.59 -14.53
C GLY A 83 5.08 -13.91 -13.24
N HIS A 84 5.50 -14.43 -12.09
CA HIS A 84 5.19 -13.84 -10.79
C HIS A 84 5.82 -12.45 -10.64
N PHE A 85 7.12 -12.30 -10.93
CA PHE A 85 7.77 -10.99 -10.89
C PHE A 85 7.19 -10.00 -11.91
N ALA A 86 6.77 -10.49 -13.08
CA ALA A 86 6.15 -9.68 -14.11
C ALA A 86 4.81 -9.06 -13.66
N GLN A 87 4.00 -9.79 -12.89
CA GLN A 87 2.76 -9.27 -12.29
C GLN A 87 3.02 -8.11 -11.31
N HIS A 88 4.21 -8.08 -10.71
CA HIS A 88 4.68 -7.01 -9.84
C HIS A 88 5.64 -6.05 -10.55
N GLY A 89 5.64 -6.02 -11.89
CA GLY A 89 6.35 -5.02 -12.68
C GLY A 89 7.87 -5.19 -12.78
N ILE A 90 8.39 -6.34 -12.34
CA ILE A 90 9.81 -6.65 -12.40
C ILE A 90 10.05 -7.61 -13.57
N LEU A 91 10.65 -7.11 -14.64
CA LEU A 91 11.04 -7.92 -15.80
C LEU A 91 12.55 -8.00 -15.89
N TYR A 92 13.04 -9.18 -16.23
CA TYR A 92 14.46 -9.44 -16.39
C TYR A 92 14.72 -10.44 -17.52
N ASP A 93 15.91 -10.33 -18.10
CA ASP A 93 16.45 -11.29 -19.06
C ASP A 93 17.39 -12.28 -18.37
N LEU A 94 17.41 -13.52 -18.84
CA LEU A 94 18.34 -14.57 -18.41
C LEU A 94 19.37 -14.86 -19.51
N HIS A 95 20.65 -14.87 -19.17
CA HIS A 95 21.73 -15.15 -20.11
C HIS A 95 22.68 -16.22 -19.58
N ILE A 96 23.18 -17.08 -20.47
CA ILE A 96 24.19 -18.10 -20.13
C ILE A 96 25.58 -17.49 -20.28
N ILE A 97 26.40 -17.55 -19.23
CA ILE A 97 27.78 -17.03 -19.27
C ILE A 97 28.68 -18.10 -19.94
N LYS A 98 29.02 -17.85 -21.21
CA LYS A 98 29.74 -18.80 -22.08
C LYS A 98 31.10 -19.26 -21.52
N ARG A 99 31.76 -18.48 -20.65
CA ARG A 99 33.09 -18.80 -20.11
C ARG A 99 33.09 -19.95 -19.11
N THR A 100 31.98 -20.17 -18.39
CA THR A 100 31.96 -21.14 -17.28
C THR A 100 30.90 -22.23 -17.44
N ARG A 101 29.87 -22.05 -18.29
CA ARG A 101 28.68 -22.93 -18.46
C ARG A 101 27.92 -23.28 -17.16
N GLN A 102 28.47 -22.95 -16.01
CA GLN A 102 27.97 -23.20 -14.66
C GLN A 102 27.29 -21.96 -14.08
N HIS A 103 27.61 -20.77 -14.61
CA HIS A 103 27.03 -19.50 -14.17
C HIS A 103 26.15 -18.87 -15.25
N HIS A 104 25.04 -18.32 -14.81
CA HIS A 104 24.09 -17.56 -15.61
C HIS A 104 24.09 -16.12 -15.08
N SER A 105 23.54 -15.19 -15.85
CA SER A 105 23.28 -13.84 -15.39
C SER A 105 21.82 -13.47 -15.54
N VAL A 106 21.34 -12.71 -14.57
CA VAL A 106 20.03 -12.07 -14.58
C VAL A 106 20.26 -10.59 -14.87
N ALA A 107 19.58 -10.05 -15.87
CA ALA A 107 19.62 -8.62 -16.21
C ALA A 107 18.24 -8.02 -16.00
N VAL A 108 18.04 -7.27 -14.91
CA VAL A 108 16.77 -6.62 -14.62
C VAL A 108 16.60 -5.40 -15.53
N ARG A 109 15.47 -5.34 -16.22
CA ARG A 109 15.17 -4.38 -17.29
C ARG A 109 14.10 -3.39 -16.89
N THR A 110 13.09 -3.84 -16.13
CA THR A 110 12.02 -2.97 -15.64
C THR A 110 11.85 -3.11 -14.14
N LEU A 111 11.43 -2.03 -13.50
CA LEU A 111 11.05 -2.01 -12.09
C LEU A 111 9.81 -1.13 -11.90
N PRO A 112 8.98 -1.40 -10.88
CA PRO A 112 7.93 -0.48 -10.48
C PRO A 112 8.48 0.92 -10.14
N PRO A 113 7.76 2.00 -10.49
CA PRO A 113 8.20 3.38 -10.19
C PRO A 113 8.47 3.61 -8.70
N GLY A 114 7.72 2.91 -7.84
CA GLY A 114 7.86 2.88 -6.39
C GLY A 114 9.28 2.62 -5.87
N ILE A 115 10.02 1.74 -6.56
CA ILE A 115 11.33 1.23 -6.11
C ILE A 115 12.48 1.47 -7.10
N ALA A 116 12.18 1.85 -8.34
CA ALA A 116 13.15 1.91 -9.44
C ALA A 116 14.40 2.73 -9.09
N GLU A 117 14.23 3.93 -8.53
CA GLU A 117 15.36 4.79 -8.17
C GLU A 117 16.24 4.22 -7.05
N ARG A 118 15.61 3.73 -5.98
CA ARG A 118 16.34 3.15 -4.85
C ARG A 118 17.14 1.92 -5.28
N CYS A 119 16.55 1.06 -6.10
CA CYS A 119 17.24 -0.11 -6.64
C CYS A 119 18.38 0.26 -7.60
N ARG A 120 18.24 1.35 -8.36
CA ARG A 120 19.31 1.87 -9.22
C ARG A 120 20.52 2.33 -8.40
N LEU A 121 20.28 3.06 -7.31
CA LEU A 121 21.32 3.56 -6.41
C LEU A 121 21.94 2.45 -5.54
N PHE A 122 21.12 1.48 -5.14
CA PHE A 122 21.52 0.38 -4.26
C PHE A 122 21.13 -1.00 -4.84
N PRO A 123 21.81 -1.49 -5.89
CA PRO A 123 21.46 -2.73 -6.59
C PRO A 123 21.36 -3.97 -5.69
N LYS A 124 22.15 -4.03 -4.61
CA LYS A 124 22.13 -5.16 -3.66
C LYS A 124 20.74 -5.40 -3.07
N LEU A 125 19.98 -4.33 -2.76
CA LEU A 125 18.62 -4.45 -2.22
C LEU A 125 17.69 -5.22 -3.17
N LEU A 126 17.81 -4.95 -4.48
CA LEU A 126 17.03 -5.64 -5.49
C LEU A 126 17.46 -7.11 -5.62
N ILE A 127 18.77 -7.36 -5.62
CA ILE A 127 19.32 -8.71 -5.74
C ILE A 127 18.87 -9.57 -4.54
N ASP A 128 18.92 -9.02 -3.34
CA ASP A 128 18.52 -9.70 -2.11
C ASP A 128 17.01 -9.96 -2.07
N LEU A 129 16.19 -8.99 -2.53
CA LEU A 129 14.74 -9.19 -2.72
C LEU A 129 14.48 -10.35 -3.67
N LEU A 130 15.08 -10.30 -4.87
CA LEU A 130 14.83 -11.26 -5.93
C LEU A 130 15.22 -12.67 -5.49
N ARG A 131 16.39 -12.84 -4.86
CA ARG A 131 16.82 -14.12 -4.31
C ARG A 131 15.90 -14.61 -3.20
N SER A 132 15.60 -13.76 -2.22
CA SER A 132 14.78 -14.14 -1.07
C SER A 132 13.37 -14.58 -1.49
N GLU A 133 12.76 -13.87 -2.45
CA GLU A 133 11.43 -14.20 -2.96
C GLU A 133 11.41 -15.53 -3.72
N VAL A 134 12.40 -15.76 -4.59
CA VAL A 134 12.51 -17.02 -5.34
C VAL A 134 12.64 -18.22 -4.40
N TRP A 135 13.49 -18.11 -3.37
CA TRP A 135 13.67 -19.18 -2.39
C TRP A 135 12.44 -19.37 -1.50
N SER A 136 11.81 -18.29 -1.05
CA SER A 136 10.57 -18.33 -0.27
C SER A 136 9.47 -19.12 -0.98
N ARG A 137 9.33 -18.95 -2.31
CA ARG A 137 8.31 -19.66 -3.08
C ARG A 137 8.60 -21.14 -3.28
N VAL A 138 9.86 -21.54 -3.32
CA VAL A 138 10.22 -22.97 -3.32
C VAL A 138 9.77 -23.63 -2.02
N GLU A 139 9.94 -22.95 -0.88
CA GLU A 139 9.51 -23.47 0.42
C GLU A 139 7.98 -23.43 0.58
N ALA A 140 7.33 -22.36 0.13
CA ALA A 140 5.87 -22.26 0.12
C ALA A 140 5.22 -23.29 -0.82
N GLY A 141 5.84 -23.65 -1.94
CA GLY A 141 5.35 -24.71 -2.84
C GLY A 141 5.44 -26.13 -2.25
N LYS A 142 6.30 -26.34 -1.24
CA LYS A 142 6.40 -27.60 -0.49
C LYS A 142 5.37 -27.68 0.64
N GLN A 143 4.89 -26.53 1.12
CA GLN A 143 3.84 -26.44 2.13
C GLN A 143 2.49 -26.36 1.42
N SER A 144 1.63 -27.37 1.61
CA SER A 144 0.30 -27.43 1.01
C SER A 144 -0.43 -26.08 1.12
N ALA A 145 -0.82 -25.51 -0.03
CA ALA A 145 -1.48 -24.21 -0.10
C ALA A 145 -2.72 -24.13 0.83
N PRO A 146 -2.92 -23.02 1.57
CA PRO A 146 -4.20 -22.72 2.18
C PRO A 146 -5.24 -22.58 1.07
N LYS A 147 -6.34 -23.33 1.18
CA LYS A 147 -7.49 -23.20 0.28
C LYS A 147 -8.16 -21.86 0.55
N THR A 148 -7.80 -20.81 -0.20
CA THR A 148 -8.60 -19.59 -0.23
C THR A 148 -9.86 -19.87 -1.06
N SER A 149 -10.99 -19.95 -0.38
CA SER A 149 -12.31 -20.08 -1.00
C SER A 149 -12.58 -18.87 -1.88
N ALA A 150 -12.80 -19.12 -3.17
CA ALA A 150 -13.24 -18.16 -4.16
C ALA A 150 -14.72 -17.76 -3.95
N ALA A 151 -15.03 -17.12 -2.83
CA ALA A 151 -16.31 -16.46 -2.58
C ALA A 151 -16.08 -14.95 -2.49
N ASP A 152 -16.93 -14.19 -3.18
CA ASP A 152 -17.02 -12.71 -3.22
C ASP A 152 -16.14 -11.97 -4.24
N ARG A 153 -16.28 -12.34 -5.52
CA ARG A 153 -15.77 -11.57 -6.68
C ARG A 153 -16.74 -10.49 -7.20
N ASN A 154 -17.68 -10.02 -6.38
CA ASN A 154 -18.76 -9.11 -6.81
C ASN A 154 -18.76 -7.75 -6.09
N ASN A 155 -17.69 -7.38 -5.38
CA ASN A 155 -17.56 -6.03 -4.86
C ASN A 155 -16.51 -5.30 -5.70
N GLU A 156 -16.90 -4.23 -6.41
CA GLU A 156 -15.94 -3.28 -6.98
C GLU A 156 -15.10 -2.77 -5.80
N SER A 157 -13.92 -3.35 -5.59
CA SER A 157 -13.06 -2.92 -4.51
C SER A 157 -12.60 -1.51 -4.84
N THR A 158 -12.94 -0.54 -3.99
CA THR A 158 -12.43 0.85 -4.08
C THR A 158 -10.89 0.89 -4.19
N HIS A 159 -10.22 -0.19 -3.75
CA HIS A 159 -8.77 -0.33 -3.71
C HIS A 159 -8.29 -1.61 -4.42
N PRO A 160 -8.08 -1.58 -5.77
CA PRO A 160 -7.66 -2.74 -6.57
C PRO A 160 -6.34 -3.38 -6.13
N TRP A 161 -5.49 -2.61 -5.46
CA TRP A 161 -4.20 -3.09 -4.95
C TRP A 161 -4.34 -4.10 -3.80
N LEU A 162 -5.48 -4.13 -3.10
CA LEU A 162 -5.73 -5.08 -2.00
C LEU A 162 -5.66 -6.54 -2.48
N GLU A 163 -6.22 -6.84 -3.66
CA GLU A 163 -6.20 -8.19 -4.24
C GLU A 163 -4.78 -8.67 -4.56
N ARG A 164 -3.87 -7.73 -4.81
CA ARG A 164 -2.47 -7.99 -5.20
C ARG A 164 -1.53 -8.05 -4.01
N LEU A 165 -1.93 -7.55 -2.84
CA LEU A 165 -1.09 -7.60 -1.64
C LEU A 165 -0.74 -9.02 -1.24
N GLY A 166 -1.70 -9.95 -1.31
CA GLY A 166 -1.50 -11.34 -0.87
C GLY A 166 -0.41 -12.08 -1.65
N SER A 167 -0.15 -11.68 -2.90
CA SER A 167 0.91 -12.25 -3.72
C SER A 167 2.17 -11.38 -3.76
N CYS A 168 2.17 -10.17 -3.20
CA CYS A 168 3.24 -9.19 -3.34
C CYS A 168 4.55 -9.68 -2.69
N PRO A 169 5.70 -9.60 -3.40
CA PRO A 169 6.99 -9.92 -2.82
C PRO A 169 7.25 -9.12 -1.55
N LYS A 170 7.65 -9.78 -0.47
CA LYS A 170 7.84 -9.11 0.84
C LYS A 170 8.85 -7.96 0.76
N GLY A 171 9.98 -8.18 0.09
CA GLY A 171 10.99 -7.14 -0.08
C GLY A 171 10.51 -5.93 -0.90
N LEU A 172 9.53 -6.12 -1.79
CA LEU A 172 8.93 -5.02 -2.56
C LEU A 172 8.08 -4.17 -1.61
N LEU A 173 7.20 -4.81 -0.84
CA LEU A 173 6.36 -4.14 0.16
C LEU A 173 7.21 -3.42 1.22
N ASP A 174 8.28 -4.05 1.71
CA ASP A 174 9.20 -3.46 2.69
C ASP A 174 9.89 -2.19 2.14
N MET A 175 10.27 -2.18 0.85
CA MET A 175 10.82 -0.99 0.21
C MET A 175 9.78 0.14 0.08
N LEU A 176 8.52 -0.19 -0.20
CA LEU A 176 7.43 0.80 -0.24
C LEU A 176 7.14 1.36 1.15
N ASN A 177 7.04 0.50 2.18
CA ASN A 177 6.89 0.93 3.58
C ASN A 177 8.02 1.86 4.00
N SER A 178 9.27 1.47 3.71
CA SER A 178 10.45 2.28 4.00
C SER A 178 10.46 3.60 3.22
N ARG A 179 9.91 3.65 2.01
CA ARG A 179 9.75 4.89 1.25
C ARG A 179 8.67 5.78 1.88
N ALA A 180 7.51 5.23 2.20
CA ALA A 180 6.43 5.96 2.85
C ALA A 180 6.86 6.60 4.17
N CYS A 181 7.52 5.83 5.04
CA CYS A 181 8.03 6.30 6.33
C CYS A 181 9.00 7.48 6.20
N ARG A 182 9.90 7.42 5.20
CA ARG A 182 10.91 8.47 4.98
C ARG A 182 10.38 9.72 4.30
N SER A 183 9.21 9.64 3.68
CA SER A 183 8.54 10.76 3.00
C SER A 183 7.38 11.34 3.81
N ALA A 184 6.99 10.69 4.90
CA ALA A 184 5.93 11.15 5.77
C ALA A 184 6.33 12.41 6.56
N VAL A 185 5.32 13.18 6.95
CA VAL A 185 5.46 14.32 7.88
C VAL A 185 6.25 13.87 9.11
N MET A 186 7.29 14.61 9.48
CA MET A 186 8.15 14.27 10.61
C MET A 186 7.52 14.74 11.93
N PHE A 187 7.99 14.16 13.03
CA PHE A 187 7.66 14.68 14.35
C PHE A 187 8.13 16.13 14.46
N ASN A 188 7.29 16.96 15.06
CA ASN A 188 7.54 18.38 15.28
C ASN A 188 7.49 19.25 14.02
N ASP A 189 7.08 18.71 12.87
CA ASP A 189 6.67 19.53 11.75
C ASP A 189 5.34 20.22 12.11
N GLU A 190 5.31 21.54 12.01
CA GLU A 190 4.09 22.33 12.19
C GLU A 190 3.24 22.26 10.92
N LEU A 191 2.02 21.73 11.06
CA LEU A 191 1.04 21.71 9.97
C LEU A 191 0.04 22.86 10.17
N SER A 192 -0.20 23.60 9.10
CA SER A 192 -1.30 24.57 9.05
C SER A 192 -2.66 23.85 9.14
N PRO A 193 -3.73 24.53 9.56
CA PRO A 193 -5.06 23.94 9.60
C PRO A 193 -5.52 23.38 8.24
N ALA A 194 -5.08 23.97 7.13
CA ALA A 194 -5.38 23.48 5.79
C ALA A 194 -4.67 22.16 5.48
N GLU A 195 -3.39 22.02 5.83
CA GLU A 195 -2.63 20.77 5.66
C GLU A 195 -3.19 19.65 6.52
N CYS A 196 -3.61 19.96 7.75
CA CYS A 196 -4.31 19.00 8.60
C CYS A 196 -5.61 18.51 7.96
N GLN A 197 -6.43 19.41 7.41
CA GLN A 197 -7.68 19.04 6.75
C GLN A 197 -7.44 18.17 5.51
N ASP A 198 -6.45 18.53 4.71
CA ASP A 198 -6.06 17.77 3.51
C ASP A 198 -5.57 16.36 3.87
N LEU A 199 -4.71 16.24 4.89
CA LEU A 199 -4.23 14.95 5.38
C LEU A 199 -5.38 14.07 5.88
N LEU A 200 -6.33 14.64 6.63
CA LEU A 200 -7.50 13.90 7.11
C LEU A 200 -8.43 13.46 5.98
N GLN A 201 -8.59 14.29 4.95
CA GLN A 201 -9.38 13.94 3.78
C GLN A 201 -8.75 12.77 3.01
N GLN A 202 -7.44 12.83 2.76
CA GLN A 202 -6.71 11.73 2.12
C GLN A 202 -6.71 10.45 2.97
N LEU A 203 -6.59 10.59 4.29
CA LEU A 203 -6.65 9.46 5.20
C LEU A 203 -8.04 8.80 5.19
N ALA A 204 -9.11 9.57 5.10
CA ALA A 204 -10.47 9.05 5.01
C ALA A 204 -10.71 8.23 3.74
N ASP A 205 -9.98 8.54 2.66
CA ASP A 205 -10.03 7.82 1.39
C ASP A 205 -9.16 6.55 1.39
N CYS A 206 -8.39 6.30 2.45
CA CYS A 206 -7.56 5.09 2.57
C CYS A 206 -8.39 3.85 2.95
N ALA A 207 -7.95 2.67 2.50
CA ALA A 207 -8.47 1.37 2.88
C ALA A 207 -8.25 1.05 4.36
N PHE A 208 -7.11 1.46 4.92
CA PHE A 208 -6.73 1.19 6.31
C PHE A 208 -6.47 2.48 7.10
N PRO A 209 -7.49 3.33 7.33
CA PRO A 209 -7.30 4.67 7.89
C PRO A 209 -6.84 4.66 9.35
N PHE A 210 -7.16 3.59 10.10
CA PHE A 210 -6.90 3.48 11.55
C PHE A 210 -5.52 2.93 11.92
N MET A 211 -4.69 2.55 10.94
CA MET A 211 -3.42 1.87 11.17
C MET A 211 -2.31 2.45 10.30
N CYS A 212 -1.10 2.65 10.81
CA CYS A 212 0.06 3.05 10.00
C CYS A 212 0.61 1.89 9.15
N ALA A 213 1.61 2.15 8.30
CA ALA A 213 2.24 1.11 7.47
C ALA A 213 2.87 -0.02 8.29
N HIS A 214 3.25 0.29 9.54
CA HIS A 214 3.92 -0.62 10.46
C HIS A 214 2.98 -1.29 11.49
N GLY A 215 1.67 -1.09 11.38
CA GLY A 215 0.70 -1.75 12.25
C GLY A 215 0.29 -1.00 13.52
N ARG A 216 0.80 0.22 13.74
CA ARG A 216 0.41 1.05 14.91
C ARG A 216 -0.91 1.76 14.67
N VAL A 217 -1.67 2.01 15.72
CA VAL A 217 -2.92 2.79 15.65
C VAL A 217 -2.61 4.24 15.27
N SER A 218 -3.24 4.76 14.22
CA SER A 218 -3.02 6.14 13.74
C SER A 218 -3.96 7.17 14.39
N MET A 219 -5.14 6.74 14.85
CA MET A 219 -6.19 7.62 15.37
C MET A 219 -6.86 7.03 16.61
N VAL A 220 -7.15 7.85 17.62
CA VAL A 220 -7.81 7.42 18.85
C VAL A 220 -8.89 8.42 19.26
N PRO A 221 -10.16 8.01 19.43
CA PRO A 221 -11.19 8.87 20.00
C PRO A 221 -10.90 9.09 21.50
N ILE A 222 -10.90 10.34 21.95
CA ILE A 222 -10.57 10.70 23.34
C ILE A 222 -11.77 11.22 24.14
N GLY A 223 -12.88 11.56 23.50
CA GLY A 223 -14.11 11.94 24.20
C GLY A 223 -15.23 12.41 23.28
N GLU A 224 -16.40 12.63 23.86
CA GLU A 224 -17.52 13.34 23.24
C GLU A 224 -17.63 14.73 23.88
N ILE A 225 -17.83 15.75 23.06
CA ILE A 225 -18.12 17.11 23.48
C ILE A 225 -19.57 17.36 23.09
N GLU A 226 -20.40 17.65 24.08
CA GLU A 226 -21.77 18.13 23.84
C GLU A 226 -21.68 19.53 23.25
N GLY A 227 -22.38 19.77 22.14
CA GLY A 227 -22.48 21.10 21.55
C GLY A 227 -23.14 22.07 22.53
N CYS A 228 -22.34 22.80 23.32
CA CYS A 228 -22.79 24.07 23.86
C CYS A 228 -23.03 24.98 22.66
N GLY A 229 -24.29 25.26 22.35
CA GLY A 229 -24.68 26.15 21.25
C GLY A 229 -23.84 27.43 21.30
N VAL A 230 -23.01 27.63 20.30
CA VAL A 230 -22.15 28.81 20.20
C VAL A 230 -23.00 29.99 19.71
N GLU A 231 -23.91 30.47 20.55
CA GLU A 231 -24.52 31.77 20.35
C GLU A 231 -23.50 32.85 20.69
N GLY A 232 -22.78 33.32 19.67
CA GLY A 232 -22.12 34.63 19.68
C GLY A 232 -20.60 34.62 19.67
N MET A 233 -19.98 34.25 18.53
CA MET A 233 -18.68 34.85 18.15
C MET A 233 -18.41 34.76 16.64
N THR A 234 -19.28 35.31 15.80
CA THR A 234 -18.95 35.60 14.39
C THR A 234 -19.52 36.96 13.98
N ARG A 235 -18.82 38.03 14.37
CA ARG A 235 -18.79 39.28 13.60
C ARG A 235 -17.43 39.40 12.93
N GLY A 236 -17.35 38.94 11.68
CA GLY A 236 -16.24 39.24 10.77
C GLY A 236 -15.84 38.05 9.90
N ALA A 237 -16.11 38.17 8.58
CA ALA A 237 -15.76 37.24 7.49
C ALA A 237 -16.45 35.86 7.55
N GLY A 238 -17.53 35.54 6.84
CA GLY A 238 -17.95 36.00 5.52
C GLY A 238 -17.51 35.01 4.44
N GLY A 239 -18.22 33.88 4.32
CA GLY A 239 -18.40 33.19 3.04
C GLY A 239 -17.86 31.75 2.95
N LEU A 240 -18.77 30.85 2.56
CA LEU A 240 -18.57 29.48 2.09
C LEU A 240 -18.08 28.45 3.11
N LEU A 241 -19.00 27.83 3.84
CA LEU A 241 -18.98 26.39 4.17
C LEU A 241 -20.36 26.03 4.75
N GLN A 242 -21.42 26.11 3.93
CA GLN A 242 -22.71 25.56 4.34
C GLN A 242 -23.45 25.00 3.14
N GLN A 243 -23.27 23.70 2.92
CA GLN A 243 -24.31 22.71 2.60
C GLN A 243 -23.63 21.46 2.04
N ARG A 244 -23.37 20.48 2.91
CA ARG A 244 -23.42 19.08 2.47
C ARG A 244 -24.52 18.40 3.27
N ARG A 245 -25.59 18.06 2.56
CA ARG A 245 -26.67 17.20 3.03
C ARG A 245 -26.05 15.95 3.65
N GLN A 246 -26.47 15.61 4.86
CA GLN A 246 -26.29 14.29 5.46
C GLN A 246 -26.73 13.25 4.42
N SER A 247 -25.77 12.50 3.91
CA SER A 247 -26.06 11.34 3.09
C SER A 247 -26.45 10.21 4.03
N ALA A 248 -27.64 9.66 3.83
CA ALA A 248 -28.15 8.55 4.62
C ALA A 248 -27.36 7.29 4.25
N GLY A 249 -26.42 6.89 5.11
CA GLY A 249 -25.67 5.64 4.94
C GLY A 249 -24.30 5.57 5.62
N GLU A 250 -23.72 6.69 6.06
CA GLU A 250 -22.37 6.67 6.65
C GLU A 250 -22.38 6.19 8.11
N GLU A 251 -21.67 5.09 8.38
CA GLU A 251 -21.40 4.61 9.74
C GLU A 251 -20.62 5.68 10.52
N SER A 252 -21.05 5.99 11.75
CA SER A 252 -20.33 6.95 12.61
C SER A 252 -18.89 6.51 12.83
N PHE A 253 -17.93 7.45 12.82
CA PHE A 253 -16.50 7.20 13.05
C PHE A 253 -16.25 6.31 14.27
N VAL A 254 -16.95 6.55 15.38
CA VAL A 254 -16.79 5.78 16.63
C VAL A 254 -17.17 4.32 16.43
N ASN A 255 -18.21 4.05 15.64
CA ASN A 255 -18.64 2.69 15.34
C ASN A 255 -17.65 2.02 14.38
N ALA A 256 -17.22 2.71 13.33
CA ALA A 256 -16.21 2.20 12.40
C ALA A 256 -14.88 1.86 13.12
N PHE A 257 -14.42 2.73 14.02
CA PHE A 257 -13.24 2.50 14.85
C PHE A 257 -13.41 1.32 15.80
N ARG A 258 -14.57 1.20 16.46
CA ARG A 258 -14.87 0.08 17.38
C ARG A 258 -14.90 -1.25 16.63
N SER A 259 -15.61 -1.31 15.50
CA SER A 259 -15.69 -2.46 14.60
C SER A 259 -14.30 -2.88 14.10
N TRP A 260 -13.46 -1.92 13.70
CA TRP A 260 -12.08 -2.21 13.31
C TRP A 260 -11.26 -2.78 14.47
N ARG A 261 -11.32 -2.16 15.65
CA ARG A 261 -10.55 -2.60 16.82
C ARG A 261 -10.93 -4.02 17.23
N GLU A 262 -12.22 -4.34 17.22
CA GLU A 262 -12.72 -5.69 17.51
C GLU A 262 -12.15 -6.72 16.54
N ARG A 263 -12.12 -6.44 15.23
CA ARG A 263 -11.50 -7.32 14.22
C ARG A 263 -10.01 -7.54 14.46
N VAL A 264 -9.25 -6.48 14.77
CA VAL A 264 -7.82 -6.60 15.07
C VAL A 264 -7.59 -7.48 16.31
N THR A 265 -8.36 -7.26 17.38
CA THR A 265 -8.24 -8.08 18.61
C THR A 265 -8.73 -9.52 18.46
N ALA A 266 -9.59 -9.79 17.48
CA ALA A 266 -10.06 -11.14 17.16
C ALA A 266 -9.03 -11.92 16.33
N GLY A 267 -8.35 -11.26 15.38
CA GLY A 267 -7.28 -11.88 14.59
C GLY A 267 -6.06 -12.31 15.41
N ASP A 268 -5.77 -11.58 16.50
CA ASP A 268 -4.68 -11.91 17.44
C ASP A 268 -4.95 -13.18 18.27
N LYS A 269 -6.17 -13.75 18.20
CA LYS A 269 -6.53 -15.01 18.90
C LYS A 269 -6.40 -16.26 18.02
N ASP A 270 -6.25 -16.12 16.71
CA ASP A 270 -6.10 -17.27 15.80
C ASP A 270 -4.64 -17.70 15.59
N ASP A 271 -3.67 -16.92 16.08
CA ASP A 271 -2.22 -17.24 16.03
C ASP A 271 -1.67 -17.89 17.33
N ASP A 272 -2.54 -18.22 18.29
CA ASP A 272 -2.16 -18.92 19.54
C ASP A 272 -3.02 -20.17 19.79
N VAL A 273 -3.13 -21.06 18.80
CA VAL A 273 -3.54 -22.46 19.01
C VAL A 273 -2.78 -23.41 18.07
N THR A 274 -1.82 -24.10 18.68
CA THR A 274 -1.17 -25.39 18.33
C THR A 274 -0.25 -25.48 17.12
#